data_AF-A0A5N5SVJ2-F1
#
_entry.id   AF-A0A5N5SVJ2-F1
#
_cell.length_a   1.000
_cell.length_b   1.000
_cell.length_c   1.000
_cell.angle_alpha   90.00
_cell.angle_beta   90.00
_cell.angle_gamma   90.00
#
_symmetry.space_group_name_H-M   'P 1'
#
loop_
_entity.id
_entity.type
_entity.pdbx_description
1 polymer ?
#
loop_
_entity_poly.entity_id
_entity_poly.type
_entity_poly.pdbx_seq_one_letter_code
_entity_poly.pdbx_strand_id
1 'polypeptide(L)'
;FPVLFPNAIIAYNRLSEENFINVGCLRLFRAARLIKLLRQGYTIRILLWTFVQSFKALPYVCLLIAMLFFIYAIIGMQVFGNIIMDPRSAITRHNNFRNFGQGVMLLFRCATGEAWQSIMLSCIKGRPCDPNALKDAEDGKECGSDIAYAYFVSFIFFCSFLMLNLFVAVIMDNFDYLTRDSSILGAHHLDEYIRIWAEYDPNA
;
A
#
# COMPACT_ATOMS: atom_id res chain seq x y z
N PHE A 1 7.15 -31.09 45.12
CA PHE A 1 7.70 -29.80 44.68
C PHE A 1 8.37 -30.02 43.32
N PRO A 2 7.63 -29.84 42.21
CA PRO A 2 7.91 -28.70 41.34
C PRO A 2 6.65 -28.19 40.61
N VAL A 3 6.11 -27.06 41.06
CA VAL A 3 5.07 -26.30 40.34
C VAL A 3 5.45 -24.82 40.39
N LEU A 4 6.48 -24.47 39.62
CA LEU A 4 6.98 -23.13 39.29
C LEU A 4 7.98 -23.47 38.16
N PHE A 5 7.79 -23.21 36.87
CA PHE A 5 7.86 -21.90 36.23
C PHE A 5 7.31 -21.99 34.78
N PRO A 6 6.00 -22.13 34.54
CA PRO A 6 5.45 -22.05 33.18
C PRO A 6 5.74 -20.69 32.51
N ASN A 7 5.84 -19.62 33.31
CA ASN A 7 6.14 -18.27 32.83
C ASN A 7 7.57 -18.12 32.28
N ALA A 8 8.54 -18.91 32.74
CA ALA A 8 9.92 -18.86 32.24
C ALA A 8 10.03 -19.49 30.85
N ILE A 9 9.26 -20.54 30.57
CA ILE A 9 9.19 -21.20 29.25
C ILE A 9 8.48 -20.30 28.24
N ILE A 10 7.40 -19.63 28.65
CA ILE A 10 6.70 -18.65 27.81
C ILE A 10 7.60 -17.44 27.52
N ALA A 11 8.38 -16.96 28.50
CA ALA A 11 9.36 -15.89 28.29
C ALA A 11 10.52 -16.33 27.39
N TYR A 12 11.01 -17.56 27.53
CA TYR A 12 12.05 -18.13 26.65
C TYR A 12 11.58 -18.26 25.20
N ASN A 13 10.35 -18.75 24.98
CA ASN A 13 9.77 -18.85 23.64
C ASN A 13 9.45 -17.47 23.03
N ARG A 14 9.03 -16.50 23.85
CA ARG A 14 8.82 -15.12 23.40
C ARG A 14 10.13 -14.41 23.04
N LEU A 15 11.20 -14.65 23.80
CA LEU A 15 12.55 -14.16 23.49
C LEU A 15 13.15 -14.86 22.26
N SER A 16 12.80 -16.12 21.98
CA SER A 16 13.30 -16.83 20.80
C SER A 16 12.60 -16.38 19.50
N GLU A 17 11.30 -16.05 19.54
CA GLU A 17 10.57 -15.50 18.38
C GLU A 17 11.10 -14.12 17.94
N GLU A 18 11.38 -13.21 18.88
CA GLU A 18 11.98 -11.89 18.61
C GLU A 18 13.38 -12.01 17.98
N ASN A 19 14.18 -12.97 18.43
CA ASN A 19 15.52 -13.22 17.89
C ASN A 19 15.51 -13.96 16.54
N PHE A 20 14.48 -14.75 16.24
CA PHE A 20 14.34 -15.48 14.96
C PHE A 20 13.99 -14.56 13.79
N ILE A 21 13.15 -13.54 14.04
CA ILE A 21 12.80 -12.50 13.03
C ILE A 21 14.06 -11.74 12.57
N ASN A 22 15.02 -11.51 13.47
CA ASN A 22 16.23 -10.76 13.18
C ASN A 22 17.20 -11.55 12.27
N VAL A 23 17.37 -12.86 12.45
CA VAL A 23 18.28 -13.67 11.62
C VAL A 23 17.71 -13.96 10.22
N GLY A 24 16.39 -14.11 10.09
CA GLY A 24 15.72 -14.29 8.80
C GLY A 24 15.77 -13.04 7.91
N CYS A 25 15.54 -11.85 8.49
CA CYS A 25 15.62 -10.59 7.77
C CYS A 25 17.06 -10.26 7.32
N LEU A 26 18.08 -10.58 8.14
CA LEU A 26 19.50 -10.46 7.76
C LEU A 26 19.90 -11.32 6.56
N ARG A 27 19.18 -12.42 6.28
CA ARG A 27 19.36 -13.21 5.04
C ARG A 27 18.80 -12.50 3.81
N LEU A 28 17.72 -11.72 3.94
CA LEU A 28 17.18 -10.89 2.84
C LEU A 28 18.14 -9.77 2.44
N PHE A 29 18.87 -9.18 3.40
CA PHE A 29 19.93 -8.21 3.09
C PHE A 29 21.07 -8.79 2.24
N ARG A 30 21.34 -10.11 2.36
CA ARG A 30 22.31 -10.77 1.46
C ARG A 30 21.78 -10.87 0.04
N ALA A 31 20.49 -11.12 -0.14
CA ALA A 31 19.83 -11.11 -1.45
C ALA A 31 19.85 -9.71 -2.10
N ALA A 32 19.95 -8.63 -1.32
CA ALA A 32 20.11 -7.27 -1.85
C ALA A 32 21.40 -7.07 -2.67
N ARG A 33 22.41 -7.95 -2.56
CA ARG A 33 23.57 -7.95 -3.47
C ARG A 33 23.15 -8.13 -4.93
N LEU A 34 22.03 -8.82 -5.20
CA LEU A 34 21.49 -8.98 -6.56
C LEU A 34 21.09 -7.63 -7.19
N ILE A 35 20.65 -6.65 -6.38
CA ILE A 35 20.33 -5.29 -6.84
C ILE A 35 21.58 -4.59 -7.41
N LYS A 36 22.79 -4.94 -6.94
CA LYS A 36 24.04 -4.40 -7.52
C LYS A 36 24.23 -4.82 -8.98
N LEU A 37 23.75 -6.00 -9.39
CA LEU A 37 23.82 -6.46 -10.78
C LEU A 37 22.92 -5.61 -11.69
N LEU A 38 21.73 -5.22 -11.22
CA LEU A 38 20.82 -4.33 -11.95
C LEU A 38 21.43 -2.94 -12.21
N ARG A 39 22.40 -2.51 -11.38
CA ARG A 39 23.11 -1.23 -11.55
C ARG A 39 24.37 -1.32 -12.44
N GLN A 40 24.78 -2.51 -12.89
CA GLN A 40 25.96 -2.68 -13.74
C GLN A 40 25.68 -2.38 -15.21
N GLY A 41 24.47 -2.65 -15.70
CA GLY A 41 24.08 -2.37 -17.08
C GLY A 41 23.77 -0.89 -17.30
N TYR A 42 24.44 -0.25 -18.27
CA TYR A 42 24.21 1.15 -18.65
C TYR A 42 22.73 1.43 -18.95
N THR A 43 22.08 0.58 -19.75
CA THR A 43 20.67 0.69 -20.12
C THR A 43 19.72 0.54 -18.93
N ILE A 44 19.93 -0.46 -18.06
CA ILE A 44 19.09 -0.71 -16.88
C ILE A 44 19.22 0.46 -15.89
N ARG A 45 20.42 1.01 -15.73
CA ARG A 45 20.66 2.19 -14.88
C ARG A 45 19.88 3.40 -15.38
N ILE A 46 19.88 3.65 -16.68
CA ILE A 46 19.10 4.74 -17.28
C ILE A 46 17.60 4.49 -17.04
N LEU A 47 17.08 3.30 -17.33
CA LEU A 47 15.66 2.95 -17.11
C LEU A 47 15.21 3.13 -15.66
N LEU A 48 16.00 2.64 -14.70
CA LEU A 48 15.73 2.81 -13.28
C LEU A 48 15.80 4.27 -12.85
N TRP A 49 16.76 5.03 -13.38
CA TRP A 49 16.89 6.45 -13.09
C TRP A 49 15.70 7.25 -13.64
N THR A 50 15.27 6.99 -14.88
CA THR A 50 14.06 7.60 -15.45
C THR A 50 12.80 7.24 -14.66
N PHE A 51 12.65 5.98 -14.24
CA PHE A 51 11.53 5.56 -13.40
C PHE A 51 11.50 6.30 -12.06
N VAL A 52 12.66 6.49 -11.42
CA VAL A 52 12.76 7.27 -10.17
C VAL A 52 12.44 8.75 -10.40
N GLN A 53 12.81 9.33 -11.55
CA GLN A 53 12.45 10.72 -11.87
C GLN A 53 10.94 10.90 -12.01
N SER A 54 10.21 9.91 -12.52
CA SER A 54 8.75 9.97 -12.63
C SER A 54 8.04 10.11 -11.27
N PHE A 55 8.64 9.69 -10.16
CA PHE A 55 8.03 9.85 -8.83
C PHE A 55 7.91 11.30 -8.37
N LYS A 56 8.61 12.26 -8.97
CA LYS A 56 8.57 13.67 -8.53
C LYS A 56 7.21 14.33 -8.77
N ALA A 57 6.47 13.88 -9.79
CA ALA A 57 5.16 14.43 -10.16
C ALA A 57 3.99 13.65 -9.53
N LEU A 58 4.23 12.46 -8.99
CA LEU A 58 3.21 11.60 -8.38
C LEU A 58 2.82 11.87 -6.91
N PRO A 59 3.57 12.62 -6.07
CA PRO A 59 3.31 12.60 -4.64
C PRO A 59 1.96 13.23 -4.30
N TYR A 60 1.51 14.25 -5.04
CA TYR A 60 0.22 14.89 -4.80
C TYR A 60 -0.96 13.97 -5.04
N VAL A 61 -0.93 13.17 -6.12
CA VAL A 61 -2.00 12.19 -6.42
C VAL A 61 -1.97 11.03 -5.42
N CYS A 62 -0.77 10.53 -5.08
CA CYS A 62 -0.60 9.50 -4.07
C CYS A 62 -1.11 9.95 -2.69
N LEU A 63 -0.88 11.20 -2.30
CA LEU A 63 -1.43 11.78 -1.07
C LEU A 63 -2.96 11.83 -1.09
N LEU A 64 -3.56 12.16 -2.23
CA LEU A 64 -5.01 12.16 -2.39
C LEU A 64 -5.61 10.75 -2.25
N ILE A 65 -4.96 9.74 -2.84
CA ILE A 65 -5.36 8.32 -2.67
C ILE A 65 -5.19 7.90 -1.21
N ALA A 66 -4.07 8.24 -0.56
CA ALA A 66 -3.83 7.92 0.85
C ALA A 66 -4.88 8.58 1.76
N MET A 67 -5.27 9.83 1.47
CA MET A 67 -6.33 10.54 2.18
C MET A 67 -7.69 9.86 1.99
N LEU A 68 -8.03 9.41 0.78
CA LEU A 68 -9.25 8.63 0.52
C LEU A 68 -9.28 7.36 1.36
N PHE A 69 -8.18 6.59 1.36
CA PHE A 69 -8.06 5.37 2.15
C PHE A 69 -8.18 5.64 3.65
N PHE A 70 -7.58 6.73 4.13
CA PHE A 70 -7.67 7.12 5.53
C PHE A 70 -9.11 7.41 5.96
N ILE A 71 -9.84 8.23 5.20
CA ILE A 71 -11.22 8.60 5.50
C ILE A 71 -12.12 7.36 5.51
N TYR A 72 -12.04 6.54 4.45
CA TYR A 72 -12.86 5.34 4.36
C TYR A 72 -12.50 4.31 5.44
N ALA A 73 -11.21 4.12 5.77
CA ALA A 73 -10.82 3.20 6.82
C ALA A 73 -11.42 3.58 8.18
N ILE A 74 -11.40 4.87 8.54
CA ILE A 74 -12.01 5.34 9.80
C ILE A 74 -13.53 5.15 9.78
N ILE A 75 -14.21 5.51 8.70
CA ILE A 75 -15.66 5.30 8.57
C ILE A 75 -16.00 3.81 8.67
N GLY A 76 -15.30 2.95 7.92
CA GLY A 76 -15.49 1.51 7.94
C GLY A 76 -15.26 0.88 9.31
N MET A 77 -14.27 1.37 10.06
CA MET A 77 -14.06 0.96 11.46
C MET A 77 -15.26 1.29 12.36
N GLN A 78 -15.82 2.49 12.24
CA GLN A 78 -16.96 2.87 13.08
C GLN A 78 -18.24 2.13 12.72
N VAL A 79 -18.48 1.88 11.42
CA VAL A 79 -19.74 1.29 10.94
C VAL A 79 -19.71 -0.25 10.94
N PHE A 80 -18.58 -0.85 10.54
CA PHE A 80 -18.46 -2.30 10.31
C PHE A 80 -17.49 -3.01 11.28
N GLY A 81 -16.85 -2.28 12.20
CA GLY A 81 -15.84 -2.84 13.11
C GLY A 81 -16.36 -3.90 14.10
N ASN A 82 -17.67 -3.92 14.36
CA ASN A 82 -18.31 -4.82 15.33
C ASN A 82 -18.83 -6.13 14.71
N ILE A 83 -18.74 -6.30 13.39
CA ILE A 83 -19.21 -7.51 12.70
C ILE A 83 -18.37 -8.72 13.15
N ILE A 84 -19.03 -9.86 13.38
CA ILE A 84 -18.33 -11.11 13.72
C ILE A 84 -17.40 -11.55 12.59
N MET A 85 -16.25 -12.09 12.96
CA MET A 85 -15.32 -12.67 12.00
C MET A 85 -15.66 -14.15 11.82
N ASP A 86 -16.07 -14.53 10.61
CA ASP A 86 -16.37 -15.91 10.25
C ASP A 86 -15.50 -16.33 9.06
N PRO A 87 -14.70 -17.41 9.17
CA PRO A 87 -13.93 -17.98 8.06
C PRO A 87 -14.75 -18.33 6.81
N ARG A 88 -16.06 -18.54 6.96
CA ARG A 88 -16.98 -18.83 5.83
C ARG A 88 -17.53 -17.57 5.17
N SER A 89 -17.36 -16.41 5.79
CA SER A 89 -17.78 -15.12 5.27
C SER A 89 -16.60 -14.37 4.62
N ALA A 90 -16.87 -13.24 3.95
CA ALA A 90 -15.79 -12.38 3.48
C ALA A 90 -15.11 -11.59 4.62
N ILE A 91 -15.74 -11.50 5.80
CA ILE A 91 -15.18 -10.82 6.98
C ILE A 91 -14.47 -11.85 7.86
N THR A 92 -13.15 -11.88 7.76
CA THR A 92 -12.30 -12.87 8.45
C THR A 92 -11.31 -12.19 9.37
N ARG A 93 -10.53 -12.97 10.14
CA ARG A 93 -9.43 -12.46 10.98
C ARG A 93 -8.42 -11.61 10.21
N HIS A 94 -8.25 -11.85 8.91
CA HIS A 94 -7.30 -11.15 8.04
C HIS A 94 -7.98 -10.16 7.08
N ASN A 95 -9.31 -10.04 7.15
CA ASN A 95 -10.09 -9.16 6.29
C ASN A 95 -11.26 -8.57 7.08
N ASN A 96 -11.01 -7.54 7.86
CA ASN A 96 -12.00 -6.91 8.75
C ASN A 96 -11.70 -5.42 8.99
N PHE A 97 -12.65 -4.75 9.66
CA PHE A 97 -12.57 -3.33 10.02
C PHE A 97 -12.32 -3.10 11.52
N ARG A 98 -11.67 -4.02 12.25
CA ARG A 98 -11.48 -3.85 13.71
C ARG A 98 -10.47 -2.78 14.07
N ASN A 99 -9.43 -2.65 13.27
CA ASN A 99 -8.39 -1.68 13.47
C ASN A 99 -8.05 -1.00 12.14
N PHE A 100 -7.35 0.12 12.24
CA PHE A 100 -7.05 0.97 11.10
C PHE A 100 -6.26 0.23 10.03
N GLY A 101 -5.21 -0.50 10.41
CA GLY A 101 -4.36 -1.23 9.45
C GLY A 101 -5.12 -2.33 8.71
N GLN A 102 -5.96 -3.10 9.39
CA GLN A 102 -6.80 -4.12 8.77
C GLN A 102 -7.86 -3.50 7.87
N GLY A 103 -8.46 -2.37 8.27
CA GLY A 103 -9.39 -1.61 7.43
C GLY A 103 -8.73 -1.11 6.15
N VAL A 104 -7.51 -0.57 6.24
CA VAL A 104 -6.70 -0.16 5.07
C VAL A 104 -6.36 -1.36 4.18
N MET A 105 -5.98 -2.50 4.75
CA MET A 105 -5.67 -3.70 3.97
C MET A 105 -6.90 -4.26 3.24
N LEU A 106 -8.06 -4.26 3.89
CA LEU A 106 -9.33 -4.64 3.28
C LEU A 106 -9.70 -3.67 2.14
N LEU A 107 -9.58 -2.36 2.37
CA LEU A 107 -9.84 -1.36 1.33
C LEU A 107 -8.86 -1.47 0.16
N PHE A 108 -7.60 -1.82 0.42
CA PHE A 108 -6.63 -2.12 -0.63
C PHE A 108 -7.07 -3.32 -1.48
N ARG A 109 -7.55 -4.39 -0.85
CA ARG A 109 -8.15 -5.53 -1.55
C ARG A 109 -9.37 -5.13 -2.39
N CYS A 110 -10.20 -4.21 -1.90
CA CYS A 110 -11.29 -3.67 -2.69
C CYS A 110 -10.80 -2.81 -3.88
N ALA A 111 -9.76 -2.01 -3.68
CA ALA A 111 -9.18 -1.14 -4.71
C ALA A 111 -8.54 -1.92 -5.87
N THR A 112 -8.03 -3.13 -5.61
CA THR A 112 -7.55 -4.05 -6.67
C THR A 112 -8.71 -4.76 -7.40
N GLY A 113 -9.95 -4.56 -6.96
CA GLY A 113 -11.15 -5.20 -7.53
C GLY A 113 -11.39 -6.62 -7.03
N GLU A 114 -10.65 -7.10 -6.02
CA GLU A 114 -10.73 -8.48 -5.57
C GLU A 114 -11.93 -8.70 -4.64
N ALA A 115 -12.95 -9.39 -5.17
CA ALA A 115 -14.12 -9.88 -4.41
C ALA A 115 -14.82 -8.83 -3.53
N TRP A 116 -14.74 -7.55 -3.90
CA TRP A 116 -15.27 -6.44 -3.12
C TRP A 116 -16.79 -6.52 -2.95
N GLN A 117 -17.50 -7.12 -3.91
CA GLN A 117 -18.95 -7.35 -3.80
C GLN A 117 -19.28 -8.32 -2.67
N SER A 118 -18.47 -9.37 -2.48
CA SER A 118 -18.64 -10.34 -1.40
C SER A 118 -18.39 -9.72 -0.02
N ILE A 119 -17.38 -8.84 0.06
CA ILE A 119 -17.08 -8.04 1.25
C ILE A 119 -18.26 -7.11 1.56
N MET A 120 -18.77 -6.38 0.57
CA MET A 120 -19.94 -5.50 0.69
C MET A 120 -21.15 -6.27 1.20
N LEU A 121 -21.48 -7.41 0.58
CA LEU A 121 -22.60 -8.25 0.99
C LEU A 121 -22.42 -8.80 2.41
N SER A 122 -21.19 -9.03 2.86
CA SER A 122 -20.89 -9.45 4.24
C SER A 122 -21.01 -8.31 5.27
N CYS A 123 -21.18 -7.06 4.82
CA CYS A 123 -21.33 -5.87 5.67
C CYS A 123 -22.77 -5.31 5.75
N ILE A 124 -23.72 -5.88 5.00
CA ILE A 124 -25.13 -5.45 5.03
C ILE A 124 -25.79 -5.71 6.38
N LYS A 125 -26.97 -5.13 6.62
CA LYS A 125 -27.72 -5.34 7.86
C LYS A 125 -28.09 -6.82 8.08
N GLY A 126 -28.20 -7.23 9.35
CA GLY A 126 -28.62 -8.60 9.73
C GLY A 126 -27.44 -9.55 9.94
N ARG A 127 -26.23 -9.04 10.13
CA ARG A 127 -25.03 -9.84 10.39
C ARG A 127 -24.85 -10.05 11.89
N PRO A 128 -24.32 -11.20 12.33
CA PRO A 128 -24.04 -11.38 13.76
C PRO A 128 -22.96 -10.39 14.21
N CYS A 129 -23.17 -9.77 15.36
CA CYS A 129 -22.14 -8.98 16.03
C CYS A 129 -21.12 -9.91 16.71
N ASP A 130 -19.87 -9.46 16.87
CA ASP A 130 -18.90 -10.16 17.71
C ASP A 130 -19.26 -10.01 19.19
N PRO A 131 -19.39 -11.11 19.96
CA PRO A 131 -19.65 -11.06 21.40
C PRO A 131 -18.61 -10.28 22.22
N ASN A 132 -17.36 -10.21 21.73
CA ASN A 132 -16.27 -9.52 22.42
C ASN A 132 -16.09 -8.06 21.96
N ALA A 133 -16.91 -7.57 21.02
CA ALA A 133 -16.80 -6.19 20.57
C ALA A 133 -17.43 -5.26 21.61
N LEU A 134 -16.59 -4.73 22.52
CA LEU A 134 -16.94 -3.57 23.33
C LEU A 134 -17.31 -2.40 22.40
N LYS A 135 -18.59 -2.08 22.34
CA LYS A 135 -19.06 -0.69 22.29
C LYS A 135 -20.50 -0.56 22.73
N ASP A 136 -21.47 -1.26 22.13
CA ASP A 136 -22.90 -1.12 22.51
C ASP A 136 -23.75 -2.35 22.11
N ALA A 137 -23.10 -3.50 21.93
CA ALA A 137 -23.77 -4.74 21.56
C ALA A 137 -24.53 -5.30 22.77
N GLU A 138 -25.72 -4.74 23.01
CA GLU A 138 -26.75 -5.46 23.77
C GLU A 138 -26.94 -6.84 23.16
N ASP A 139 -27.07 -7.83 24.02
CA ASP A 139 -27.21 -9.23 23.66
C ASP A 139 -28.40 -9.38 22.67
N GLY A 140 -28.12 -9.91 21.47
CA GLY A 140 -29.11 -10.04 20.40
C GLY A 140 -29.17 -8.90 19.36
N LYS A 141 -28.29 -7.89 19.39
CA LYS A 141 -28.22 -6.89 18.30
C LYS A 141 -27.64 -7.46 17.01
N GLU A 142 -28.28 -7.11 15.90
CA GLU A 142 -27.74 -7.31 14.55
C GLU A 142 -26.72 -6.21 14.23
N CYS A 143 -25.60 -6.61 13.62
CA CYS A 143 -24.57 -5.74 13.08
C CYS A 143 -24.70 -5.61 11.55
N GLY A 144 -23.89 -4.72 11.00
CA GLY A 144 -23.94 -4.36 9.59
C GLY A 144 -25.03 -3.32 9.31
N SER A 145 -24.95 -2.70 8.13
CA SER A 145 -25.84 -1.60 7.76
C SER A 145 -26.02 -1.54 6.25
N ASP A 146 -27.21 -1.16 5.79
CA ASP A 146 -27.51 -1.00 4.36
C ASP A 146 -26.72 0.15 3.73
N ILE A 147 -26.11 1.03 4.55
CA ILE A 147 -25.12 2.00 4.09
C ILE A 147 -23.91 1.34 3.41
N ALA A 148 -23.69 0.02 3.62
CA ALA A 148 -22.65 -0.76 2.97
C ALA A 148 -22.69 -0.62 1.44
N TYR A 149 -23.88 -0.63 0.82
CA TYR A 149 -23.99 -0.45 -0.64
C TYR A 149 -23.40 0.88 -1.08
N ALA A 150 -23.84 1.98 -0.46
CA ALA A 150 -23.34 3.31 -0.78
C ALA A 150 -21.85 3.45 -0.47
N TYR A 151 -21.39 2.93 0.67
CA TYR A 151 -19.99 2.97 1.10
C TYR A 151 -19.05 2.28 0.11
N PHE A 152 -19.31 1.01 -0.24
CA PHE A 152 -18.41 0.26 -1.13
C PHE A 152 -18.50 0.75 -2.57
N VAL A 153 -19.70 1.04 -3.09
CA VAL A 153 -19.85 1.53 -4.47
C VAL A 153 -19.19 2.90 -4.65
N SER A 154 -19.37 3.83 -3.70
CA SER A 154 -18.70 5.14 -3.76
C SER A 154 -17.19 5.02 -3.60
N PHE A 155 -16.70 4.15 -2.71
CA PHE A 155 -15.26 3.87 -2.59
C PHE A 155 -14.67 3.39 -3.91
N ILE A 156 -15.28 2.39 -4.55
CA ILE A 156 -14.81 1.85 -5.83
C ILE A 156 -14.83 2.94 -6.91
N PHE A 157 -15.92 3.72 -7.00
CA PHE A 157 -16.00 4.81 -7.96
C PHE A 157 -14.88 5.84 -7.78
N PHE A 158 -14.71 6.40 -6.58
CA PHE A 158 -13.68 7.41 -6.31
C PHE A 158 -12.27 6.82 -6.43
N CYS A 159 -12.04 5.60 -5.96
CA CYS A 159 -10.74 4.94 -6.07
C CYS A 159 -10.36 4.69 -7.54
N SER A 160 -11.28 4.17 -8.35
CA SER A 160 -11.05 3.98 -9.78
C SER A 160 -10.81 5.31 -10.51
N PHE A 161 -11.56 6.37 -10.16
CA PHE A 161 -11.33 7.71 -10.69
C PHE A 161 -9.94 8.25 -10.35
N LEU A 162 -9.51 8.13 -9.09
CA LEU A 162 -8.18 8.57 -8.68
C LEU A 162 -7.05 7.72 -9.29
N MET A 163 -7.24 6.40 -9.41
CA MET A 163 -6.28 5.51 -10.08
C MET A 163 -6.15 5.84 -11.57
N LEU A 164 -7.25 6.18 -12.25
CA LEU A 164 -7.21 6.65 -13.62
C LEU A 164 -6.45 7.98 -13.73
N ASN A 165 -6.70 8.92 -12.80
CA ASN A 165 -5.96 10.18 -12.77
C ASN A 165 -4.45 9.99 -12.51
N LEU A 166 -4.07 8.98 -11.71
CA LEU A 166 -2.66 8.59 -11.55
C LEU A 166 -2.07 8.09 -12.87
N PHE A 167 -2.79 7.23 -13.60
CA PHE A 167 -2.35 6.73 -14.89
C PHE A 167 -2.19 7.86 -15.92
N VAL A 168 -3.13 8.81 -15.96
CA VAL A 168 -3.05 9.99 -16.82
C VAL A 168 -1.86 10.87 -16.45
N ALA A 169 -1.63 11.13 -15.16
CA ALA A 169 -0.48 11.90 -14.68
C ALA A 169 0.85 11.25 -15.10
N VAL A 170 1.00 9.94 -14.87
CA VAL A 170 2.20 9.19 -15.29
C VAL A 170 2.41 9.29 -16.80
N ILE A 171 1.35 9.13 -17.62
CA ILE A 171 1.49 9.23 -19.08
C ILE A 171 1.85 10.65 -19.50
N MET A 172 1.26 11.68 -18.90
CA MET A 172 1.57 13.08 -19.22
C MET A 172 3.05 13.38 -18.94
N ASP A 173 3.57 12.98 -17.78
CA ASP A 173 4.99 13.18 -17.45
C ASP A 173 5.93 12.43 -18.42
N ASN A 174 5.54 11.22 -18.83
CA ASN A 174 6.29 10.45 -19.82
C ASN A 174 6.18 11.04 -21.23
N PHE A 175 5.03 11.58 -21.61
CA PHE A 175 4.80 12.22 -22.90
C PHE A 175 5.57 13.54 -23.01
N ASP A 176 5.58 14.35 -21.97
CA ASP A 176 6.39 15.57 -21.88
C ASP A 176 7.89 15.28 -21.93
N TYR A 177 8.32 14.15 -21.35
CA TYR A 177 9.70 13.67 -21.50
C TYR A 177 10.02 13.29 -22.95
N LEU A 178 9.14 12.52 -23.60
CA LEU A 178 9.34 12.04 -24.98
C LEU A 178 9.24 13.15 -26.04
N THR A 179 8.38 14.15 -25.83
CA THR A 179 8.18 15.26 -26.78
C THR A 179 9.24 16.36 -26.64
N ARG A 180 10.02 16.38 -25.56
CA ARG A 180 11.12 17.33 -25.35
C ARG A 180 12.28 17.17 -26.36
N ASP A 181 12.38 16.03 -27.03
CA ASP A 181 13.49 15.71 -27.95
C ASP A 181 13.29 16.14 -29.41
N SER A 182 12.61 17.27 -29.66
CA SER A 182 12.57 17.86 -31.02
C SER A 182 12.70 19.38 -31.10
N SER A 183 13.19 20.04 -30.05
CA SER A 183 13.75 21.39 -30.22
C SER A 183 15.22 21.30 -30.64
N ILE A 184 15.59 22.07 -31.66
CA ILE A 184 16.88 22.20 -32.37
C ILE A 184 18.17 22.18 -31.49
N LEU A 185 18.07 22.36 -30.17
CA LEU A 185 19.18 22.24 -29.22
C LEU A 185 18.80 21.28 -28.07
N GLY A 186 19.26 20.03 -28.15
CA GLY A 186 18.99 18.99 -27.14
C GLY A 186 20.11 18.88 -26.08
N ALA A 187 19.86 18.14 -24.99
CA ALA A 187 20.85 17.93 -23.92
C ALA A 187 22.17 17.32 -24.42
N HIS A 188 22.11 16.49 -25.46
CA HIS A 188 23.30 15.93 -26.10
C HIS A 188 24.19 16.96 -26.80
N HIS A 189 23.64 18.07 -27.33
CA HIS A 189 24.44 19.18 -27.87
C HIS A 189 25.17 19.94 -26.74
N LEU A 190 24.58 20.00 -25.56
CA LEU A 190 25.17 20.68 -24.40
C LEU A 190 26.31 19.84 -23.78
N ASP A 191 26.12 18.53 -23.69
CA ASP A 191 27.19 17.60 -23.27
C ASP A 191 28.38 17.62 -24.24
N GLU A 192 28.12 17.68 -25.55
CA GLU A 192 29.17 17.84 -26.57
C GLU A 192 29.92 19.17 -26.38
N TYR A 193 29.19 20.27 -26.13
CA TYR A 193 29.78 21.59 -25.86
C TYR A 193 30.67 21.56 -24.61
N ILE A 194 30.17 21.02 -23.49
CA ILE A 194 30.93 20.95 -22.23
C ILE A 194 32.18 20.08 -22.39
N ARG A 195 32.07 18.96 -23.12
CA ARG A 195 33.22 18.08 -23.40
C ARG A 195 34.31 18.79 -24.20
N ILE A 196 33.94 19.51 -25.25
CA ILE A 196 34.88 20.31 -26.06
C ILE A 196 35.47 21.45 -25.22
N TRP A 197 34.64 22.12 -24.43
CA TRP A 197 35.06 23.28 -23.64
C TRP A 197 36.03 22.89 -22.50
N ALA A 198 35.82 21.73 -21.88
CA ALA A 198 36.74 21.17 -20.87
C ALA A 198 38.12 20.81 -21.43
N GLU A 199 38.26 20.62 -22.74
CA GLU A 199 39.56 20.42 -23.40
C GLU A 199 40.34 21.74 -23.54
N TYR A 200 39.64 22.87 -23.67
CA TYR A 200 40.23 24.20 -23.83
C TYR A 200 40.42 24.96 -22.51
N ASP A 201 39.58 24.74 -21.51
CA ASP A 201 39.73 25.32 -20.17
C ASP A 201 39.63 24.23 -19.08
N PRO A 202 40.75 23.54 -18.79
CA PRO A 202 40.76 22.44 -17.81
C PRO A 202 40.66 22.91 -16.34
N ASN A 203 40.66 24.23 -16.06
CA ASN A 203 40.70 24.78 -14.70
C ASN A 203 39.42 25.51 -14.26
N ALA A 204 38.36 25.46 -15.08
CA ALA A 204 37.09 26.12 -14.82
C ALA A 204 36.11 25.29 -13.95
#